data_AF-A0A9X2SZR2-F1
#
_entry.id   AF-A0A9X2SZR2-F1
#
_cell.length_a   1.000
_cell.length_b   1.000
_cell.length_c   1.000
_cell.angle_alpha   90.00
_cell.angle_beta   90.00
_cell.angle_gamma   90.00
#
_symmetry.space_group_name_H-M   'P 1'
#
loop_
_entity.id
_entity.type
_entity.pdbx_description
1 polymer ?
#
loop_
_entity_poly.entity_id
_entity_poly.type
_entity_poly.pdbx_seq_one_letter_code
_entity_poly.pdbx_strand_id
1 'polypeptide(L)'
;GTSVVEKTATVSPDGTILYIDGKKAAEIVNYAPNKLNANEITYNIKLEEANPTHAPRSGDTPTEAAKALVGKSVPIKLVADVCYDDACATAPLLAAAHTATIKEYDAFIIEPLTVTTGETENFTDATVGGSTIDVKGAFTYVSWNADESGKKYIVANTTGLQKELWEFYEVVPGEWMTDQIKSNLQLVNGNLVPTDGVTNGPLPSNTKVVYNQADETLTYNNYSGTPVNWDYKLFIPVKFGYKWKTFTLTFEVDVKKNSGTPAQR
;
A
#
# COMPACT_ATOMS: atom_id res chain seq x y z
N GLY A 1 9.95 6.12 14.81
CA GLY A 1 8.71 6.12 15.61
C GLY A 1 7.62 6.73 14.79
N THR A 2 6.59 5.97 14.45
CA THR A 2 5.39 6.50 13.79
C THR A 2 4.59 7.25 14.84
N SER A 3 4.61 8.58 14.78
CA SER A 3 3.69 9.40 15.55
C SER A 3 2.28 9.06 15.08
N VAL A 4 1.48 8.43 15.94
CA VAL A 4 0.04 8.30 15.72
C VAL A 4 -0.51 9.71 15.85
N VAL A 5 -0.76 10.37 14.71
CA VAL A 5 -1.50 11.63 14.70
C VAL A 5 -2.94 11.25 15.03
N GLU A 6 -3.40 11.69 16.20
CA GLU A 6 -4.80 11.52 16.61
C GLU A 6 -5.67 12.30 15.62
N LYS A 7 -6.44 11.57 14.81
CA LYS A 7 -7.37 12.15 13.85
C LYS A 7 -8.75 12.21 14.47
N THR A 8 -9.41 13.35 14.36
CA THR A 8 -10.76 13.51 14.89
C THR A 8 -11.77 13.13 13.81
N ALA A 9 -12.50 12.05 14.02
CA ALA A 9 -13.60 11.63 13.16
C ALA A 9 -14.93 12.14 13.70
N THR A 10 -15.70 12.84 12.87
CA THR A 10 -17.04 13.32 13.22
C THR A 10 -18.02 13.02 12.10
N VAL A 11 -19.28 12.82 12.43
CA VAL A 11 -20.36 12.65 11.46
C VAL A 11 -21.17 13.95 11.38
N SER A 12 -21.68 14.32 10.21
CA SER A 12 -22.62 15.43 10.05
C SER A 12 -23.85 15.25 10.94
N PRO A 13 -24.54 16.35 11.32
CA PRO A 13 -25.76 16.26 12.12
C PRO A 13 -26.83 15.34 11.51
N ASP A 14 -26.89 15.24 10.19
CA ASP A 14 -27.84 14.39 9.44
C ASP A 14 -27.38 12.96 9.22
N GLY A 15 -26.20 12.57 9.70
CA GLY A 15 -25.70 11.21 9.57
C GLY A 15 -25.23 10.83 8.17
N THR A 16 -25.17 11.78 7.23
CA THR A 16 -24.89 11.49 5.80
C THR A 16 -23.45 11.72 5.39
N ILE A 17 -22.65 12.43 6.19
CA ILE A 17 -21.27 12.80 5.84
C ILE A 17 -20.33 12.43 6.99
N LEU A 18 -19.25 11.72 6.67
CA LEU A 18 -18.13 11.48 7.55
C LEU A 18 -17.03 12.51 7.29
N TYR A 19 -16.57 13.16 8.36
CA TYR A 19 -15.45 14.09 8.34
C TYR A 19 -14.24 13.51 9.06
N ILE A 20 -13.06 13.81 8.54
CA ILE A 20 -11.78 13.60 9.19
C ILE A 20 -11.07 14.94 9.28
N ASP A 21 -10.70 15.35 10.49
CA ASP A 21 -10.01 16.61 10.75
C ASP A 21 -10.76 17.82 10.12
N GLY A 22 -12.10 17.80 10.21
CA GLY A 22 -12.99 18.83 9.69
C GLY A 22 -13.19 18.82 8.16
N LYS A 23 -12.61 17.88 7.42
CA LYS A 23 -12.75 17.75 5.96
C LYS A 23 -13.65 16.59 5.60
N LYS A 24 -14.52 16.77 4.59
CA LYS A 24 -15.36 15.70 4.05
C LYS A 24 -14.47 14.54 3.59
N ALA A 25 -14.67 13.37 4.17
CA ALA A 25 -13.88 12.18 3.90
C ALA A 25 -14.71 11.11 3.18
N ALA A 26 -16.01 11.01 3.50
CA ALA A 26 -16.91 10.09 2.85
C ALA A 26 -18.37 10.53 2.95
N GLU A 27 -19.19 10.03 2.03
CA GLU A 27 -20.65 10.04 2.12
C GLU A 27 -21.16 8.69 2.64
N ILE A 28 -22.09 8.74 3.58
CA ILE A 28 -22.78 7.58 4.15
C ILE A 28 -24.14 7.49 3.46
N VAL A 29 -24.29 6.50 2.59
CA VAL A 29 -25.51 6.30 1.81
C VAL A 29 -26.37 5.23 2.48
N ASN A 30 -27.55 5.64 2.97
CA ASN A 30 -28.51 4.73 3.62
C ASN A 30 -29.72 4.34 2.74
N TYR A 31 -29.86 4.95 1.55
CA TYR A 31 -31.13 4.95 0.80
C TYR A 31 -31.18 4.03 -0.43
N ALA A 32 -30.15 3.20 -0.65
CA ALA A 32 -30.10 2.28 -1.78
C ALA A 32 -30.04 0.83 -1.28
N PRO A 33 -30.87 -0.09 -1.82
CA PRO A 33 -30.70 -1.52 -1.61
C PRO A 33 -29.24 -1.92 -1.87
N ASN A 34 -28.70 -2.85 -1.06
CA ASN A 34 -27.34 -3.35 -1.25
C ASN A 34 -27.18 -3.79 -2.72
N LYS A 35 -26.14 -3.26 -3.39
CA LYS A 35 -25.86 -3.53 -4.81
C LYS A 35 -25.61 -5.02 -5.10
N LEU A 36 -25.22 -5.80 -4.09
CA LEU A 36 -24.99 -7.24 -4.16
C LEU A 36 -26.22 -8.05 -3.74
N ASN A 37 -27.05 -7.52 -2.83
CA ASN A 37 -28.28 -8.17 -2.36
C ASN A 37 -29.38 -7.15 -2.05
N ALA A 38 -30.33 -6.96 -2.95
CA ALA A 38 -31.38 -5.95 -2.79
C ALA A 38 -32.30 -6.13 -1.55
N ASN A 39 -32.26 -7.30 -0.90
CA ASN A 39 -33.03 -7.57 0.32
C ASN A 39 -32.31 -7.13 1.61
N GLU A 40 -31.05 -6.71 1.51
CA GLU A 40 -30.27 -6.19 2.63
C GLU A 40 -30.19 -4.66 2.56
N ILE A 41 -30.53 -3.99 3.67
CA ILE A 41 -30.23 -2.58 3.86
C ILE A 41 -28.79 -2.51 4.38
N THR A 42 -27.85 -2.07 3.55
CA THR A 42 -26.47 -1.83 3.97
C THR A 42 -26.16 -0.34 3.95
N TYR A 43 -25.49 0.14 5.00
CA TYR A 43 -24.87 1.46 4.99
C TYR A 43 -23.65 1.40 4.09
N ASN A 44 -23.70 2.07 2.95
CA ASN A 44 -22.57 2.15 2.03
C ASN A 44 -21.78 3.41 2.33
N ILE A 45 -20.50 3.26 2.66
CA ILE A 45 -19.58 4.38 2.83
C ILE A 45 -18.86 4.59 1.50
N LYS A 46 -19.09 5.73 0.86
CA LYS A 46 -18.40 6.13 -0.36
C LYS A 46 -17.33 7.15 -0.02
N LEU A 47 -16.07 6.78 -0.27
CA LEU A 47 -14.94 7.68 -0.07
C LEU A 47 -15.05 8.88 -1.02
N GLU A 48 -14.73 10.07 -0.51
CA GLU A 48 -14.84 11.32 -1.27
C GLU A 48 -13.78 11.39 -2.38
N GLU A 49 -14.26 11.59 -3.61
CA GLU A 49 -13.45 11.82 -4.81
C GLU A 49 -13.82 13.17 -5.42
N ALA A 50 -12.84 13.84 -6.05
CA ALA A 50 -13.10 15.11 -6.74
C ALA A 50 -14.18 15.00 -7.85
N ASN A 51 -14.23 13.83 -8.49
CA ASN A 51 -15.23 13.49 -9.51
C ASN A 51 -15.62 12.02 -9.33
N PRO A 52 -16.74 11.68 -8.66
CA PRO A 52 -17.08 10.28 -8.34
C PRO A 52 -17.47 9.43 -9.56
N THR A 53 -17.62 10.04 -10.74
CA THR A 53 -18.04 9.36 -11.98
C THR A 53 -16.94 9.30 -13.05
N HIS A 54 -15.70 9.58 -12.68
CA HIS A 54 -14.59 9.55 -13.63
C HIS A 54 -14.28 8.13 -14.12
N ALA A 55 -13.86 8.05 -15.38
CA ALA A 55 -13.24 6.83 -15.90
C ALA A 55 -11.88 6.62 -15.22
N PRO A 56 -11.46 5.36 -14.97
CA PRO A 56 -10.17 5.10 -14.36
C PRO A 56 -9.02 5.81 -15.09
N ARG A 57 -8.04 6.32 -14.33
CA ARG A 57 -6.88 7.07 -14.83
C ARG A 57 -7.21 8.38 -15.55
N SER A 58 -8.37 8.99 -15.29
CA SER A 58 -8.69 10.33 -15.80
C SER A 58 -7.81 11.45 -15.22
N GLY A 59 -7.07 11.15 -14.14
CA GLY A 59 -6.29 12.12 -13.36
C GLY A 59 -7.05 12.70 -12.16
N ASP A 60 -8.32 12.37 -11.99
CA ASP A 60 -9.08 12.69 -10.78
C ASP A 60 -8.56 11.84 -9.62
N THR A 61 -8.30 12.48 -8.47
CA THR A 61 -7.73 11.78 -7.32
C THR A 61 -8.67 11.83 -6.11
N PRO A 62 -8.64 10.80 -5.26
CA PRO A 62 -9.24 10.86 -3.95
C PRO A 62 -8.74 12.04 -3.13
N THR A 63 -9.61 12.59 -2.29
CA THR A 63 -9.18 13.60 -1.31
C THR A 63 -8.23 12.99 -0.27
N GLU A 64 -7.33 13.80 0.29
CA GLU A 64 -6.41 13.32 1.35
C GLU A 64 -7.16 12.84 2.60
N ALA A 65 -8.35 13.41 2.88
CA ALA A 65 -9.22 12.96 3.96
C ALA A 65 -9.78 11.56 3.69
N ALA A 66 -10.17 11.26 2.45
CA ALA A 66 -10.61 9.93 2.03
C ALA A 66 -9.47 8.90 2.07
N LYS A 67 -8.27 9.24 1.57
CA LYS A 67 -7.09 8.36 1.62
C LYS A 67 -6.72 7.97 3.06
N ALA A 68 -6.89 8.90 4.00
CA ALA A 68 -6.60 8.66 5.42
C ALA A 68 -7.48 7.59 6.08
N LEU A 69 -8.65 7.28 5.51
CA LEU A 69 -9.57 6.29 6.05
C LEU A 69 -9.14 4.85 5.70
N VAL A 70 -8.48 4.65 4.56
CA VAL A 70 -8.17 3.32 4.04
C VAL A 70 -7.24 2.55 4.97
N GLY A 71 -7.64 1.33 5.34
CA GLY A 71 -6.94 0.47 6.29
C GLY A 71 -7.08 0.90 7.76
N LYS A 72 -8.07 1.72 8.11
CA LYS A 72 -8.31 2.22 9.47
C LYS A 72 -9.68 1.82 9.99
N SER A 73 -9.74 1.59 11.31
CA SER A 73 -11.01 1.53 12.05
C SER A 73 -11.49 2.95 12.31
N VAL A 74 -12.71 3.24 11.90
CA VAL A 74 -13.35 4.54 12.04
C VAL A 74 -14.52 4.39 13.01
N PRO A 75 -14.53 5.14 14.13
CA PRO A 75 -15.70 5.15 15.00
C PRO A 75 -16.83 5.91 14.31
N ILE A 76 -17.98 5.27 14.16
CA ILE A 76 -19.18 5.84 13.57
C ILE A 76 -20.30 5.77 14.60
N LYS A 77 -21.00 6.89 14.76
CA LYS A 77 -22.15 7.02 15.65
C LYS A 77 -23.43 7.08 14.81
N LEU A 78 -24.36 6.18 15.07
CA LEU A 78 -25.73 6.32 14.58
C LEU A 78 -26.50 7.20 15.54
N VAL A 79 -26.93 8.32 15.00
CA VAL A 79 -27.80 9.27 15.67
C VAL A 79 -29.20 9.10 15.08
N ALA A 80 -30.20 9.04 15.94
CA ALA A 80 -31.59 9.09 15.49
C ALA A 80 -32.28 10.30 16.10
N ASP A 81 -33.25 10.80 15.36
CA ASP A 81 -34.24 11.72 15.87
C ASP A 81 -35.22 10.95 16.77
N VAL A 82 -35.33 11.37 18.02
CA VAL A 82 -36.22 10.78 19.04
C VAL A 82 -37.50 11.57 19.22
N CYS A 83 -37.83 12.49 18.31
CA CYS A 83 -39.14 13.14 18.32
C CYS A 83 -40.26 12.11 18.12
N TYR A 84 -41.23 12.11 19.05
CA TYR A 84 -42.50 11.40 18.92
C TYR A 84 -43.57 12.39 18.44
N ASP A 85 -44.37 11.97 17.45
CA ASP A 85 -45.58 12.66 16.94
C ASP A 85 -45.38 14.09 16.37
N ASP A 86 -46.48 14.85 16.28
CA ASP A 86 -46.70 16.14 15.59
C ASP A 86 -45.68 17.25 15.93
N ALA A 87 -44.89 17.07 16.99
CA ALA A 87 -43.80 17.96 17.40
C ALA A 87 -42.67 18.07 16.34
N CYS A 88 -42.56 17.10 15.42
CA CYS A 88 -41.53 17.07 14.38
C CYS A 88 -41.92 17.80 13.08
N ALA A 89 -43.18 18.21 12.92
CA ALA A 89 -43.66 18.83 11.67
C ALA A 89 -43.17 20.27 11.46
N THR A 90 -42.60 20.89 12.50
CA THR A 90 -42.26 22.33 12.50
C THR A 90 -40.82 22.64 12.92
N ALA A 91 -40.07 21.65 13.40
CA ALA A 91 -38.65 21.79 13.72
C ALA A 91 -37.80 21.12 12.62
N PRO A 92 -36.61 21.63 12.31
CA PRO A 92 -35.69 20.91 11.44
C PRO A 92 -35.42 19.53 12.04
N LEU A 93 -35.68 18.48 11.24
CA LEU A 93 -35.20 17.13 11.50
C LEU A 93 -33.75 17.27 12.01
N LEU A 94 -33.42 16.67 13.17
CA LEU A 94 -32.08 16.64 13.77
C LEU A 94 -31.66 17.83 14.66
N ALA A 95 -32.59 18.57 15.27
CA ALA A 95 -32.22 19.50 16.34
C ALA A 95 -31.53 18.75 17.50
N ALA A 96 -30.41 19.27 18.02
CA ALA A 96 -29.59 18.59 19.04
C ALA A 96 -30.34 18.20 20.33
N ALA A 97 -31.44 18.89 20.64
CA ALA A 97 -32.31 18.58 21.78
C ALA A 97 -33.15 17.30 21.59
N HIS A 98 -33.26 16.82 20.35
CA HIS A 98 -34.08 15.68 19.94
C HIS A 98 -33.28 14.59 19.24
N THR A 99 -31.95 14.63 19.31
CA THR A 99 -31.10 13.60 18.75
C THR A 99 -30.44 12.78 19.85
N ALA A 100 -30.54 11.47 19.76
CA ALA A 100 -29.87 10.54 20.66
C ALA A 100 -28.93 9.64 19.86
N THR A 101 -27.74 9.38 20.40
CA THR A 101 -26.88 8.32 19.87
C THR A 101 -27.51 6.98 20.23
N ILE A 102 -27.98 6.24 19.23
CA ILE A 102 -28.62 4.94 19.43
C ILE A 102 -27.58 3.83 19.43
N LYS A 103 -26.49 3.99 18.65
CA LYS A 103 -25.45 2.97 18.55
C LYS A 103 -24.13 3.57 18.11
N GLU A 104 -23.04 3.04 18.65
CA GLU A 104 -21.69 3.31 18.17
C GLU A 104 -21.11 2.01 17.61
N TYR A 105 -20.39 2.10 16.50
CA TYR A 105 -19.65 0.98 15.92
C TYR A 105 -18.34 1.45 15.32
N ASP A 106 -17.34 0.58 15.33
CA ASP A 106 -16.12 0.76 14.58
C ASP A 106 -16.29 0.13 13.19
N ALA A 107 -16.24 0.95 12.15
CA ALA A 107 -16.20 0.49 10.77
C ALA A 107 -14.75 0.40 10.30
N PHE A 108 -14.27 -0.79 9.96
CA PHE A 108 -12.97 -0.96 9.33
C PHE A 108 -13.08 -0.70 7.82
N ILE A 109 -12.49 0.40 7.36
CA ILE A 109 -12.40 0.69 5.94
C ILE A 109 -11.25 -0.14 5.37
N ILE A 110 -11.59 -1.17 4.59
CA ILE A 110 -10.63 -2.18 4.13
C ILE A 110 -9.50 -1.57 3.30
N GLU A 111 -8.31 -2.18 3.41
CA GLU A 111 -7.25 -1.99 2.44
C GLU A 111 -7.54 -2.90 1.22
N PRO A 112 -7.88 -2.33 0.05
CA PRO A 112 -8.44 -3.12 -1.05
C PRO A 112 -7.41 -3.99 -1.75
N LEU A 113 -6.13 -3.60 -1.69
CA LEU A 113 -5.01 -4.30 -2.31
C LEU A 113 -3.88 -4.48 -1.30
N THR A 114 -3.25 -5.64 -1.35
CA THR A 114 -1.98 -5.92 -0.68
C THR A 114 -0.96 -6.34 -1.73
N VAL A 115 0.33 -6.30 -1.39
CA VAL A 115 1.40 -6.80 -2.26
C VAL A 115 2.08 -7.95 -1.55
N THR A 116 2.17 -9.09 -2.22
CA THR A 116 2.91 -10.28 -1.74
C THR A 116 4.24 -10.38 -2.46
N THR A 117 5.26 -10.86 -1.74
CA THR A 117 6.59 -11.12 -2.29
C THR A 117 6.69 -12.51 -2.90
N GLY A 118 7.31 -12.61 -4.06
CA GLY A 118 7.74 -13.87 -4.68
C GLY A 118 9.17 -14.24 -4.28
N GLU A 119 9.62 -15.38 -4.78
CA GLU A 119 11.03 -15.79 -4.70
C GLU A 119 11.82 -15.22 -5.89
N THR A 120 13.10 -14.92 -5.67
CA THR A 120 14.00 -14.43 -6.71
C THR A 120 15.40 -15.03 -6.55
N GLU A 121 16.18 -14.96 -7.61
CA GLU A 121 17.57 -15.39 -7.59
C GLU A 121 18.47 -14.43 -6.78
N ASN A 122 19.70 -14.88 -6.52
CA ASN A 122 20.72 -14.10 -5.84
C ASN A 122 21.71 -13.51 -6.84
N PHE A 123 22.26 -12.34 -6.53
CA PHE A 123 23.40 -11.84 -7.28
C PHE A 123 24.67 -12.64 -6.98
N THR A 124 25.62 -12.58 -7.89
CA THR A 124 27.01 -13.03 -7.68
C THR A 124 27.96 -11.84 -7.83
N ASP A 125 28.72 -11.55 -6.78
CA ASP A 125 29.68 -10.44 -6.78
C ASP A 125 30.82 -10.64 -7.78
N ALA A 126 31.46 -9.55 -8.19
CA ALA A 126 32.60 -9.55 -9.09
C ALA A 126 32.39 -10.37 -10.40
N THR A 127 31.16 -10.41 -10.91
CA THR A 127 30.83 -11.01 -12.21
C THR A 127 31.23 -10.04 -13.32
N VAL A 128 32.00 -10.50 -14.32
CA VAL A 128 32.39 -9.69 -15.47
C VAL A 128 31.12 -9.28 -16.24
N GLY A 129 30.91 -7.97 -16.39
CA GLY A 129 29.70 -7.43 -17.03
C GLY A 129 28.49 -7.28 -16.10
N GLY A 130 28.64 -7.59 -14.81
CA GLY A 130 27.56 -7.53 -13.82
C GLY A 130 26.80 -8.85 -13.66
N SER A 131 26.14 -9.02 -12.52
CA SER A 131 25.26 -10.14 -12.24
C SER A 131 23.81 -9.70 -12.38
N THR A 132 23.07 -10.35 -13.26
CA THR A 132 21.67 -10.04 -13.57
C THR A 132 20.76 -11.11 -13.00
N ILE A 133 19.65 -10.71 -12.39
CA ILE A 133 18.58 -11.59 -11.91
C ILE A 133 17.24 -11.17 -12.53
N ASP A 134 16.35 -12.14 -12.71
CA ASP A 134 14.94 -11.91 -13.07
C ASP A 134 14.15 -11.50 -11.82
N VAL A 135 13.38 -10.42 -11.91
CA VAL A 135 12.48 -9.94 -10.84
C VAL A 135 11.01 -9.93 -11.26
N LYS A 136 10.66 -10.61 -12.35
CA LYS A 136 9.27 -10.86 -12.74
C LYS A 136 8.53 -11.59 -11.64
N GLY A 137 7.41 -11.02 -11.22
CA GLY A 137 6.60 -11.62 -10.16
C GLY A 137 7.24 -11.55 -8.77
N ALA A 138 8.37 -10.85 -8.59
CA ALA A 138 8.94 -10.57 -7.28
C ALA A 138 7.93 -9.88 -6.35
N PHE A 139 6.97 -9.16 -6.95
CA PHE A 139 5.84 -8.57 -6.27
C PHE A 139 4.55 -8.83 -7.05
N THR A 140 3.49 -9.20 -6.35
CA THR A 140 2.16 -9.40 -6.93
C THR A 140 1.12 -8.63 -6.13
N TYR A 141 0.30 -7.82 -6.80
CA TYR A 141 -0.86 -7.22 -6.14
C TYR A 141 -1.96 -8.25 -5.99
N VAL A 142 -2.53 -8.32 -4.78
CA VAL A 142 -3.58 -9.25 -4.40
C VAL A 142 -4.75 -8.45 -3.85
N SER A 143 -5.93 -8.64 -4.43
CA SER A 143 -7.17 -8.01 -3.98
C SER A 143 -7.65 -8.58 -2.66
N TRP A 144 -8.27 -7.74 -1.84
CA TRP A 144 -9.02 -8.19 -0.67
C TRP A 144 -10.21 -9.09 -1.07
N ASN A 145 -10.77 -8.93 -2.26
CA ASN A 145 -11.85 -9.79 -2.76
C ASN A 145 -11.32 -11.18 -3.14
N ALA A 146 -12.16 -12.20 -2.95
CA ALA A 146 -11.88 -13.58 -3.29
C ALA A 146 -12.98 -14.17 -4.18
N ASP A 147 -12.64 -15.24 -4.88
CA ASP A 147 -13.63 -16.11 -5.53
C ASP A 147 -14.44 -16.94 -4.52
N GLU A 148 -15.40 -17.72 -5.02
CA GLU A 148 -16.26 -18.60 -4.22
C GLU A 148 -15.49 -19.64 -3.40
N SER A 149 -14.25 -19.95 -3.80
CA SER A 149 -13.36 -20.87 -3.09
C SER A 149 -12.47 -20.17 -2.05
N GLY A 150 -12.62 -18.85 -1.89
CA GLY A 150 -11.82 -18.04 -0.97
C GLY A 150 -10.46 -17.64 -1.51
N LYS A 151 -10.13 -17.93 -2.78
CA LYS A 151 -8.86 -17.52 -3.39
C LYS A 151 -8.93 -16.05 -3.81
N LYS A 152 -8.00 -15.26 -3.28
CA LYS A 152 -7.90 -13.82 -3.56
C LYS A 152 -7.54 -13.56 -5.02
N TYR A 153 -8.14 -12.52 -5.61
CA TYR A 153 -7.86 -12.16 -7.00
C TYR A 153 -6.48 -11.54 -7.15
N ILE A 154 -5.75 -11.97 -8.18
CA ILE A 154 -4.50 -11.33 -8.61
C ILE A 154 -4.85 -10.09 -9.42
N VAL A 155 -4.10 -9.01 -9.20
CA VAL A 155 -4.24 -7.75 -9.93
C VAL A 155 -2.94 -7.49 -10.67
N ALA A 156 -3.00 -7.41 -12.00
CA ALA A 156 -1.82 -7.32 -12.85
C ALA A 156 -2.14 -6.62 -14.17
N ASN A 157 -1.13 -5.99 -14.75
CA ASN A 157 -1.23 -5.31 -16.04
C ASN A 157 -1.18 -6.32 -17.21
N THR A 158 -2.13 -7.25 -17.25
CA THR A 158 -2.17 -8.36 -18.23
C THR A 158 -3.45 -8.28 -19.05
N THR A 159 -4.29 -9.33 -19.05
CA THR A 159 -5.56 -9.43 -19.78
C THR A 159 -6.66 -9.97 -18.87
N GLY A 160 -7.93 -9.81 -19.28
CA GLY A 160 -9.10 -10.26 -18.53
C GLY A 160 -9.28 -9.55 -17.19
N LEU A 161 -9.86 -10.24 -16.21
CA LEU A 161 -10.21 -9.68 -14.89
C LEU A 161 -9.01 -9.03 -14.17
N GLN A 162 -7.80 -9.59 -14.29
CA GLN A 162 -6.61 -9.03 -13.65
C GLN A 162 -6.33 -7.60 -14.14
N LYS A 163 -6.49 -7.37 -15.45
CA LYS A 163 -6.33 -6.08 -16.10
C LYS A 163 -7.47 -5.13 -15.74
N GLU A 164 -8.70 -5.61 -15.70
CA GLU A 164 -9.86 -4.80 -15.27
C GLU A 164 -9.69 -4.29 -13.84
N LEU A 165 -9.23 -5.15 -12.91
CA LEU A 165 -8.91 -4.75 -11.54
C LEU A 165 -7.72 -3.79 -11.49
N TRP A 166 -6.70 -4.01 -12.35
CA TRP A 166 -5.53 -3.12 -12.44
C TRP A 166 -5.93 -1.70 -12.86
N GLU A 167 -6.84 -1.57 -13.82
CA GLU A 167 -7.39 -0.29 -14.21
C GLU A 167 -8.31 0.28 -13.13
N PHE A 168 -9.22 -0.51 -12.57
CA PHE A 168 -10.17 -0.06 -11.55
C PHE A 168 -9.48 0.53 -10.31
N TYR A 169 -8.44 -0.14 -9.81
CA TYR A 169 -7.67 0.36 -8.67
C TYR A 169 -6.58 1.36 -9.06
N GLU A 170 -6.41 1.65 -10.35
CA GLU A 170 -5.37 2.53 -10.90
C GLU A 170 -3.99 2.17 -10.38
N VAL A 171 -3.66 0.88 -10.45
CA VAL A 171 -2.43 0.36 -9.87
C VAL A 171 -1.22 0.97 -10.58
N VAL A 172 -0.20 1.30 -9.79
CA VAL A 172 1.10 1.78 -10.24
C VAL A 172 2.09 0.61 -10.16
N PRO A 173 2.85 0.33 -11.23
CA PRO A 173 3.94 -0.64 -11.19
C PRO A 173 4.95 -0.32 -10.08
N GLY A 174 5.64 -1.35 -9.57
CA GLY A 174 6.70 -1.15 -8.58
C GLY A 174 7.82 -0.27 -9.15
N GLU A 175 8.08 0.86 -8.50
CA GLU A 175 9.19 1.75 -8.80
C GLU A 175 10.40 1.33 -7.95
N TRP A 176 11.41 0.76 -8.59
CA TRP A 176 12.65 0.32 -7.95
C TRP A 176 13.57 1.49 -7.64
N MET A 177 13.71 1.85 -6.36
CA MET A 177 14.52 2.98 -5.90
C MET A 177 15.99 2.57 -5.77
N THR A 178 16.63 2.32 -6.92
CA THR A 178 18.00 1.79 -7.01
C THR A 178 19.08 2.77 -6.51
N ASP A 179 18.73 4.03 -6.31
CA ASP A 179 19.55 5.08 -5.70
C ASP A 179 19.50 5.07 -4.16
N GLN A 180 18.53 4.38 -3.56
CA GLN A 180 18.29 4.36 -2.11
C GLN A 180 18.64 3.02 -1.46
N ILE A 181 19.35 2.15 -2.18
CA ILE A 181 19.73 0.82 -1.70
C ILE A 181 20.60 0.93 -0.45
N LYS A 182 20.35 0.01 0.48
CA LYS A 182 21.18 -0.22 1.67
C LYS A 182 21.64 -1.66 1.72
N SER A 183 22.55 -1.95 2.64
CA SER A 183 23.05 -3.30 2.87
C SER A 183 23.01 -3.67 4.35
N ASN A 184 23.35 -4.92 4.66
CA ASN A 184 23.65 -5.36 6.02
C ASN A 184 25.13 -5.21 6.40
N LEU A 185 25.92 -4.43 5.64
CA LEU A 185 27.35 -4.25 5.91
C LEU A 185 27.57 -3.17 6.99
N GLN A 186 28.58 -3.37 7.82
CA GLN A 186 29.08 -2.39 8.78
C GLN A 186 30.59 -2.21 8.63
N LEU A 187 31.08 -0.98 8.81
CA LEU A 187 32.51 -0.71 8.83
C LEU A 187 33.11 -1.12 10.18
N VAL A 188 33.91 -2.19 10.17
CA VAL A 188 34.63 -2.72 11.34
C VAL A 188 36.11 -2.72 11.03
N ASN A 189 36.91 -1.95 11.77
CA ASN A 189 38.36 -1.83 11.58
C ASN A 189 38.78 -1.50 10.12
N GLY A 190 37.99 -0.67 9.43
CA GLY A 190 38.26 -0.28 8.04
C GLY A 190 37.74 -1.27 6.97
N ASN A 191 37.16 -2.40 7.37
CA ASN A 191 36.58 -3.38 6.45
C ASN A 191 35.05 -3.39 6.54
N LEU A 192 34.38 -3.59 5.41
CA LEU A 192 32.94 -3.82 5.39
C LEU A 192 32.65 -5.28 5.74
N VAL A 193 31.90 -5.50 6.81
CA VAL A 193 31.57 -6.83 7.34
C VAL A 193 30.05 -6.97 7.42
N PRO A 194 29.45 -8.05 6.87
CA PRO A 194 28.04 -8.35 7.07
C PRO A 194 27.73 -8.50 8.56
N THR A 195 26.72 -7.78 9.03
CA THR A 195 26.37 -7.72 10.45
C THR A 195 24.87 -7.96 10.62
N ASP A 196 24.52 -8.93 11.46
CA ASP A 196 23.13 -9.27 11.74
C ASP A 196 22.37 -8.09 12.36
N GLY A 197 21.15 -7.86 11.89
CA GLY A 197 20.29 -6.75 12.34
C GLY A 197 20.59 -5.40 11.70
N VAL A 198 21.68 -5.25 10.93
CA VAL A 198 21.94 -4.03 10.15
C VAL A 198 21.13 -4.05 8.86
N THR A 199 20.38 -2.97 8.60
CA THR A 199 19.57 -2.81 7.37
C THR A 199 19.83 -1.50 6.63
N ASN A 200 20.66 -0.63 7.19
CA ASN A 200 20.98 0.71 6.70
C ASN A 200 22.47 0.90 6.39
N GLY A 201 23.19 -0.21 6.20
CA GLY A 201 24.62 -0.24 5.90
C GLY A 201 24.97 0.37 4.54
N PRO A 202 26.24 0.81 4.35
CA PRO A 202 26.72 1.30 3.08
C PRO A 202 26.87 0.16 2.07
N LEU A 203 26.83 0.49 0.78
CA LEU A 203 27.25 -0.44 -0.25
C LEU A 203 28.77 -0.42 -0.38
N PRO A 204 29.39 -1.50 -0.89
CA PRO A 204 30.79 -1.45 -1.28
C PRO A 204 31.03 -0.35 -2.31
N SER A 205 32.22 0.26 -2.27
CA SER A 205 32.60 1.32 -3.21
C SER A 205 32.54 0.83 -4.67
N ASN A 206 32.12 1.70 -5.58
CA ASN A 206 31.98 1.43 -7.02
C ASN A 206 31.01 0.28 -7.35
N THR A 207 30.01 0.06 -6.49
CA THR A 207 28.90 -0.84 -6.80
C THR A 207 27.66 -0.07 -7.24
N LYS A 208 26.87 -0.66 -8.14
CA LYS A 208 25.62 -0.09 -8.63
C LYS A 208 24.63 -1.19 -8.99
N VAL A 209 23.38 -1.04 -8.58
CA VAL A 209 22.28 -1.84 -9.11
C VAL A 209 21.52 -1.01 -10.13
N VAL A 210 21.18 -1.63 -11.27
CA VAL A 210 20.39 -1.00 -12.33
C VAL A 210 19.14 -1.85 -12.55
N TYR A 211 17.98 -1.20 -12.62
CA TYR A 211 16.74 -1.85 -13.00
C TYR A 211 16.46 -1.64 -14.49
N ASN A 212 16.17 -2.72 -15.21
CA ASN A 212 15.69 -2.69 -16.57
C ASN A 212 14.19 -2.99 -16.58
N GLN A 213 13.38 -1.97 -16.87
CA GLN A 213 11.93 -2.07 -16.87
C GLN A 213 11.36 -2.91 -18.01
N ALA A 214 12.04 -2.97 -19.18
CA ALA A 214 11.54 -3.72 -20.33
C ALA A 214 11.61 -5.23 -20.10
N ASP A 215 12.71 -5.67 -19.48
CA ASP A 215 12.96 -7.09 -19.23
C ASP A 215 12.59 -7.51 -17.80
N GLU A 216 12.23 -6.55 -16.94
CA GLU A 216 11.99 -6.74 -15.50
C GLU A 216 13.15 -7.46 -14.81
N THR A 217 14.35 -6.92 -15.00
CA THR A 217 15.59 -7.47 -14.43
C THR A 217 16.33 -6.44 -13.58
N LEU A 218 17.06 -6.91 -12.58
CA LEU A 218 18.04 -6.11 -11.87
C LEU A 218 19.45 -6.60 -12.21
N THR A 219 20.38 -5.67 -12.41
CA THR A 219 21.80 -5.97 -12.62
C THR A 219 22.64 -5.31 -11.54
N TYR A 220 23.30 -6.13 -10.72
CA TYR A 220 24.32 -5.70 -9.78
C TYR A 220 25.68 -5.61 -10.48
N ASN A 221 26.31 -4.44 -10.42
CA ASN A 221 27.61 -4.15 -10.99
C ASN A 221 28.60 -3.84 -9.87
N ASN A 222 29.77 -4.47 -9.92
CA ASN A 222 30.94 -4.10 -9.11
C ASN A 222 32.07 -3.68 -10.04
N TYR A 223 32.22 -2.37 -10.28
CA TYR A 223 33.18 -1.83 -11.23
C TYR A 223 34.61 -1.81 -10.70
N SER A 224 34.81 -1.99 -9.40
CA SER A 224 36.15 -2.06 -8.82
C SER A 224 36.86 -3.39 -9.14
N GLY A 225 36.09 -4.42 -9.52
CA GLY A 225 36.58 -5.79 -9.69
C GLY A 225 37.12 -6.43 -8.41
N THR A 226 37.12 -5.71 -7.27
CA THR A 226 37.56 -6.23 -5.98
C THR A 226 36.36 -6.94 -5.34
N PRO A 227 36.41 -8.27 -5.20
CA PRO A 227 35.30 -8.99 -4.61
C PRO A 227 35.20 -8.69 -3.12
N VAL A 228 33.97 -8.63 -2.62
CA VAL A 228 33.70 -8.76 -1.20
C VAL A 228 33.87 -10.24 -0.83
N ASN A 229 34.65 -10.53 0.21
CA ASN A 229 34.97 -11.90 0.61
C ASN A 229 33.83 -12.63 1.34
N TRP A 230 32.65 -12.00 1.43
CA TRP A 230 31.50 -12.46 2.20
C TRP A 230 30.23 -12.31 1.39
N ASP A 231 29.29 -13.21 1.66
CA ASP A 231 27.91 -13.01 1.25
C ASP A 231 27.33 -11.85 2.06
N TYR A 232 26.55 -10.99 1.41
CA TYR A 232 25.87 -9.90 2.08
C TYR A 232 24.51 -9.64 1.43
N LYS A 233 23.69 -8.85 2.11
CA LYS A 233 22.32 -8.55 1.67
C LYS A 233 22.21 -7.14 1.16
N LEU A 234 21.42 -6.97 0.10
CA LEU A 234 20.92 -5.67 -0.34
C LEU A 234 19.46 -5.52 0.06
N PHE A 235 19.12 -4.33 0.50
CA PHE A 235 17.77 -3.89 0.82
C PHE A 235 17.40 -2.82 -0.20
N ILE A 236 16.61 -3.22 -1.20
CA ILE A 236 16.21 -2.36 -2.32
C ILE A 236 14.78 -1.88 -2.05
N PRO A 237 14.57 -0.58 -1.78
CA PRO A 237 13.22 -0.06 -1.61
C PRO A 237 12.47 -0.07 -2.95
N VAL A 238 11.23 -0.57 -2.93
CA VAL A 238 10.33 -0.59 -4.09
C VAL A 238 9.05 0.12 -3.71
N LYS A 239 8.76 1.21 -4.42
CA LYS A 239 7.58 2.03 -4.17
C LYS A 239 6.41 1.53 -4.99
N PHE A 240 5.30 1.29 -4.32
CA PHE A 240 4.05 0.80 -4.86
C PHE A 240 2.95 1.83 -4.65
N GLY A 241 1.86 1.66 -5.38
CA GLY A 241 0.69 2.49 -5.20
C GLY A 241 -0.51 2.02 -5.99
N TYR A 242 -1.66 2.46 -5.52
CA TYR A 242 -2.95 2.39 -6.18
C TYR A 242 -3.71 3.68 -5.84
N LYS A 243 -4.87 3.89 -6.45
CA LYS A 243 -5.67 5.14 -6.36
C LYS A 243 -5.70 5.81 -4.98
N TRP A 244 -5.80 5.01 -3.91
CA TRP A 244 -6.00 5.51 -2.55
C TRP A 244 -4.75 5.55 -1.67
N LYS A 245 -3.65 4.87 -2.05
CA LYS A 245 -2.50 4.71 -1.17
C LYS A 245 -1.22 4.48 -1.96
N THR A 246 -0.14 5.08 -1.49
CA THR A 246 1.23 4.74 -1.87
C THR A 246 1.97 4.19 -0.65
N PHE A 247 2.87 3.24 -0.89
CA PHE A 247 3.66 2.61 0.16
C PHE A 247 4.96 2.07 -0.41
N THR A 248 5.89 1.69 0.46
CA THR A 248 7.19 1.14 0.07
C THR A 248 7.39 -0.19 0.75
N LEU A 249 7.81 -1.18 -0.02
CA LEU A 249 8.29 -2.46 0.49
C LEU A 249 9.79 -2.54 0.26
N THR A 250 10.46 -3.36 1.05
CA THR A 250 11.88 -3.66 0.86
C THR A 250 12.02 -5.00 0.18
N PHE A 251 12.67 -5.01 -0.98
CA PHE A 251 13.15 -6.24 -1.61
C PHE A 251 14.50 -6.60 -1.03
N GLU A 252 14.57 -7.75 -0.37
CA GLU A 252 15.81 -8.30 0.19
C GLU A 252 16.39 -9.31 -0.80
N VAL A 253 17.67 -9.14 -1.14
CA VAL A 253 18.37 -10.04 -2.06
C VAL A 253 19.80 -10.26 -1.60
N ASP A 254 20.26 -11.52 -1.65
CA ASP A 254 21.65 -11.83 -1.34
C ASP A 254 22.55 -11.48 -2.54
N VAL A 255 23.74 -11.01 -2.22
CA VAL A 255 24.90 -10.96 -3.10
C VAL A 255 25.87 -12.04 -2.60
N LYS A 256 26.01 -13.11 -3.39
CA LYS A 256 26.92 -14.22 -3.10
C LYS A 256 28.32 -13.87 -3.52
N LYS A 257 29.32 -14.26 -2.72
CA LYS A 257 30.73 -14.14 -3.11
C LYS A 257 30.99 -14.95 -4.39
N ASN A 258 31.87 -14.43 -5.24
CA ASN A 258 32.34 -15.20 -6.39
C ASN A 258 33.17 -16.42 -5.91
N SER A 259 33.06 -17.55 -6.61
CA SER A 259 33.77 -18.79 -6.28
C SER A 259 35.30 -18.66 -6.38
N GLY A 260 35.80 -17.70 -7.16
CA GLY A 260 37.22 -17.38 -7.30
C GLY A 260 37.81 -16.47 -6.21
N THR A 261 36.99 -15.97 -5.28
CA THR A 261 37.43 -15.03 -4.25
C THR A 261 38.20 -15.76 -3.14
N PRO A 262 39.46 -15.37 -2.83
CA PRO A 262 40.21 -15.99 -1.74
C PRO A 262 39.46 -15.83 -0.41
N ALA A 263 39.22 -16.94 0.30
CA ALA A 263 38.80 -16.86 1.69
C ALA A 263 39.95 -16.20 2.48
N GLN A 264 39.68 -15.11 3.21
CA GLN A 264 40.65 -14.64 4.18
C GLN A 264 40.80 -15.67 5.30
N ARG A 265 42.05 -15.94 5.65
CA ARG A 265 42.45 -16.69 6.85
C ARG A 265 41.99 -15.98 8.11
#